data_AF-A0A2T1D3W3-F1
#
_entry.id   AF-A0A2T1D3W3-F1
#
_cell.length_a   1.000
_cell.length_b   1.000
_cell.length_c   1.000
_cell.angle_alpha   90.00
_cell.angle_beta   90.00
_cell.angle_gamma   90.00
#
_symmetry.space_group_name_H-M   'P 1'
#
loop_
_entity.id
_entity.type
_entity.pdbx_description
1 polymer ?
#
loop_
_entity_poly.entity_id
_entity_poly.type
_entity_poly.pdbx_seq_one_letter_code
_entity_poly.pdbx_strand_id
1 'polypeptide(L)'
;MMGGGSSGGMMGGGSSGGMMGNSNLTCASCHGFNGRGGTSTMMGIQTMNAPDIRWSALKNEFDAEKFRLAVTKGQDPDGKKQLNNYMPRWNIGNEDLADLIAYLKTLP
;
A
#
# COMPACT_ATOMS: atom_id res chain seq x y z
N MET A 1 23.43 35.44 19.46
CA MET A 1 23.50 34.05 20.00
C MET A 1 22.19 33.37 19.61
N MET A 2 22.32 32.14 19.11
CA MET A 2 21.29 31.36 18.39
C MET A 2 20.18 30.77 19.27
N GLY A 3 19.11 30.34 18.61
CA GLY A 3 18.20 29.25 19.02
C GLY A 3 16.83 29.75 19.50
N GLY A 4 15.68 29.27 19.02
CA GLY A 4 15.35 28.08 18.24
C GLY A 4 14.09 27.44 18.84
N GLY A 5 13.21 26.87 18.01
CA GLY A 5 12.20 25.89 18.45
C GLY A 5 10.74 26.26 18.17
N SER A 6 10.30 25.99 16.94
CA SER A 6 8.89 25.99 16.54
C SER A 6 8.14 24.85 17.23
N SER A 7 7.11 25.18 18.00
CA SER A 7 6.15 24.25 18.58
C SER A 7 5.27 23.62 17.50
N GLY A 8 5.21 22.29 17.51
CA GLY A 8 4.52 21.46 16.53
C GLY A 8 3.01 21.72 16.40
N GLY A 9 2.56 21.73 15.15
CA GLY A 9 1.15 21.70 14.77
C GLY A 9 0.66 20.26 14.69
N MET A 10 -0.35 19.96 15.49
CA MET A 10 -1.01 18.67 15.60
C MET A 10 -1.91 18.43 14.38
N MET A 11 -1.97 17.17 13.97
CA MET A 11 -2.77 16.64 12.87
C MET A 11 -4.28 16.85 13.08
N GLY A 12 -4.98 17.22 12.01
CA GLY A 12 -6.44 17.21 11.89
C GLY A 12 -6.84 17.98 10.64
N GLY A 13 -7.69 17.53 9.73
CA GLY A 13 -8.56 16.37 9.61
C GLY A 13 -9.36 16.64 8.32
N GLY A 14 -9.51 15.64 7.46
CA GLY A 14 -10.09 15.83 6.13
C GLY A 14 -10.85 14.61 5.63
N SER A 15 -12.15 14.61 5.92
CA SER A 15 -13.26 14.15 5.07
C SER A 15 -13.34 12.68 4.60
N SER A 16 -14.17 11.93 5.33
CA SER A 16 -15.33 11.20 4.83
C SER A 16 -15.17 10.31 3.58
N GLY A 17 -14.84 9.04 3.82
CA GLY A 17 -15.02 7.95 2.85
C GLY A 17 -14.91 6.57 3.50
N GLY A 18 -16.03 5.98 3.92
CA GLY A 18 -16.17 4.55 4.20
C GLY A 18 -15.65 4.04 5.55
N MET A 19 -16.56 3.85 6.50
CA MET A 19 -16.31 3.14 7.76
C MET A 19 -16.15 1.62 7.52
N MET A 20 -14.92 1.11 7.62
CA MET A 20 -14.60 -0.22 8.16
C MET A 20 -13.27 -0.13 8.93
N GLY A 21 -13.25 -0.73 10.11
CA GLY A 21 -12.34 -0.42 11.23
C GLY A 21 -10.84 -0.47 10.92
N ASN A 22 -10.14 0.50 11.51
CA ASN A 22 -8.71 0.70 11.54
C ASN A 22 -7.99 -0.38 12.39
N SER A 23 -8.14 -1.65 12.02
CA SER A 23 -7.39 -2.75 12.61
C SER A 23 -6.05 -2.93 11.88
N ASN A 24 -5.11 -1.98 12.01
CA ASN A 24 -3.69 -2.09 11.61
C ASN A 24 -3.38 -3.03 10.42
N LEU A 25 -4.13 -2.96 9.32
CA LEU A 25 -3.93 -3.87 8.19
C LEU A 25 -2.63 -3.47 7.51
N THR A 26 -1.63 -4.36 7.51
CA THR A 26 -0.35 -4.13 6.85
C THR A 26 -0.34 -4.75 5.46
N CYS A 27 0.59 -4.35 4.59
CA CYS A 27 0.80 -4.99 3.28
C CYS A 27 1.00 -6.51 3.44
N ALA A 28 1.79 -6.91 4.44
CA ALA A 28 2.13 -8.30 4.73
C ALA A 28 0.94 -9.13 5.24
N SER A 29 -0.11 -8.50 5.79
CA SER A 29 -1.31 -9.19 6.26
C SER A 29 -2.05 -9.92 5.13
N CYS A 30 -1.93 -9.43 3.89
CA CYS A 30 -2.49 -10.08 2.70
C CYS A 30 -1.39 -10.65 1.79
N HIS A 31 -0.32 -9.88 1.56
CA HIS A 31 0.74 -10.26 0.62
C HIS A 31 1.84 -11.15 1.23
N GLY A 32 1.71 -11.51 2.50
CA GLY A 32 2.69 -12.31 3.23
C GLY A 32 3.93 -11.52 3.64
N PHE A 33 4.66 -12.02 4.63
CA PHE A 33 5.88 -11.37 5.16
C PHE A 33 6.98 -11.21 4.10
N ASN A 34 7.06 -12.14 3.15
CA ASN A 34 8.02 -12.12 2.04
C ASN A 34 7.43 -11.56 0.74
N GLY A 35 6.23 -10.96 0.78
CA GLY A 35 5.59 -10.36 -0.38
C GLY A 35 5.14 -11.33 -1.48
N ARG A 36 5.18 -12.64 -1.25
CA ARG A 36 4.82 -13.65 -2.27
C ARG A 36 3.33 -13.77 -2.55
N GLY A 37 2.51 -13.00 -1.84
CA GLY A 37 1.08 -13.16 -1.89
C GLY A 37 0.60 -14.33 -1.04
N GLY A 38 -0.64 -14.71 -1.26
CA GLY A 38 -1.22 -15.85 -0.58
C GLY A 38 -2.73 -15.75 -0.44
N THR A 39 -3.27 -16.84 0.07
CA THR A 39 -4.69 -16.98 0.32
C THR A 39 -4.99 -16.56 1.75
N SER A 40 -5.71 -15.46 1.91
CA SER A 40 -6.15 -14.95 3.21
C SER A 40 -7.67 -15.12 3.34
N THR A 41 -8.11 -15.81 4.39
CA THR A 41 -9.55 -15.95 4.69
C THR A 41 -9.97 -14.87 5.67
N MET A 42 -10.79 -13.93 5.21
CA MET A 42 -11.38 -12.91 6.09
C MET A 42 -12.68 -13.45 6.68
N MET A 43 -12.72 -13.55 8.01
CA MET A 43 -13.88 -13.98 8.81
C MET A 43 -14.51 -15.34 8.43
N GLY A 44 -13.72 -16.25 7.86
CA GLY A 44 -14.17 -17.63 7.55
C GLY A 44 -15.13 -17.79 6.36
N ILE A 45 -15.47 -16.69 5.67
CA ILE A 45 -16.49 -16.68 4.59
C ILE A 45 -15.94 -16.24 3.23
N GLN A 46 -14.84 -15.48 3.20
CA GLN A 46 -14.28 -14.97 1.96
C GLN A 46 -12.79 -15.28 1.84
N THR A 47 -12.46 -16.00 0.77
CA THR A 47 -11.10 -16.34 0.40
C THR A 47 -10.58 -15.27 -0.56
N MET A 48 -9.59 -14.50 -0.12
CA MET A 48 -8.90 -13.51 -0.95
C MET A 48 -7.55 -14.05 -1.38
N ASN A 49 -7.22 -13.89 -2.66
CA ASN A 49 -5.89 -14.19 -3.17
C ASN A 49 -5.16 -12.87 -3.44
N ALA A 50 -4.13 -12.60 -2.64
CA ALA A 50 -3.25 -11.47 -2.85
C ALA A 50 -2.09 -11.89 -3.78
N PRO A 51 -1.75 -11.10 -4.81
CA PRO A 51 -0.66 -11.43 -5.72
C PRO A 51 0.72 -11.22 -5.07
N ASP A 52 1.75 -11.74 -5.73
CA ASP A 52 3.16 -11.44 -5.45
C ASP A 52 3.45 -9.96 -5.72
N ILE A 53 3.97 -9.25 -4.72
CA ILE A 53 4.34 -7.83 -4.78
C ILE A 53 5.85 -7.60 -4.72
N ARG A 54 6.66 -8.66 -4.75
CA ARG A 54 8.11 -8.50 -4.87
C ARG A 54 8.40 -7.74 -6.16
N TRP A 55 9.36 -6.81 -6.10
CA TRP A 55 9.65 -6.00 -7.28
C TRP A 55 10.12 -6.85 -8.47
N SER A 56 10.73 -8.02 -8.21
CA SER A 56 11.10 -9.01 -9.22
C SER A 56 9.91 -9.51 -10.06
N ALA A 57 8.72 -9.61 -9.46
CA ALA A 57 7.48 -9.99 -10.14
C ALA A 57 6.79 -8.78 -10.82
N LEU A 58 6.83 -7.60 -10.19
CA LEU A 58 6.10 -6.42 -10.66
C LEU A 58 6.80 -5.66 -11.80
N LYS A 59 8.14 -5.68 -11.85
CA LYS A 59 8.96 -4.77 -12.70
C LYS A 59 8.70 -4.81 -14.20
N ASN A 60 8.04 -5.85 -14.72
CA ASN A 60 7.72 -5.97 -16.14
C ASN A 60 6.47 -5.15 -16.53
N GLU A 61 5.57 -4.90 -15.57
CA GLU A 61 4.29 -4.22 -15.79
C GLU A 61 4.23 -2.87 -15.07
N PHE A 62 4.94 -2.75 -13.95
CA PHE A 62 4.96 -1.59 -13.08
C PHE A 62 6.29 -0.83 -13.16
N ASP A 63 6.17 0.47 -13.41
CA ASP A 63 7.16 1.47 -12.99
C ASP A 63 6.73 2.10 -11.65
N ALA A 64 7.52 3.06 -11.15
CA ALA A 64 7.24 3.71 -9.87
C ALA A 64 5.91 4.47 -9.86
N GLU A 65 5.52 5.10 -10.97
CA GLU A 65 4.28 5.88 -11.04
C GLU A 65 3.05 4.98 -11.14
N LYS A 66 3.12 3.94 -11.96
CA LYS A 66 2.08 2.91 -12.01
C LYS A 66 1.90 2.22 -10.65
N PHE A 67 3.01 1.92 -9.97
CA PHE A 67 2.95 1.35 -8.63
C PHE A 67 2.31 2.32 -7.63
N ARG A 68 2.64 3.63 -7.71
CA ARG A 68 1.95 4.66 -6.92
C ARG A 68 0.45 4.66 -7.15
N LEU A 69 0.00 4.61 -8.41
CA LEU A 69 -1.41 4.60 -8.76
C LEU A 69 -2.12 3.34 -8.27
N ALA A 70 -1.45 2.18 -8.32
CA ALA A 70 -1.95 0.95 -7.72
C ALA A 70 -2.14 1.07 -6.20
N VAL A 71 -1.14 1.59 -5.49
CA VAL A 71 -1.17 1.69 -4.02
C VAL A 71 -2.14 2.77 -3.52
N THR A 72 -2.19 3.92 -4.20
CA THR A 72 -2.95 5.10 -3.73
C THR A 72 -4.38 5.16 -4.28
N LYS A 73 -4.60 4.64 -5.49
CA LYS A 73 -5.91 4.69 -6.18
C LYS A 73 -6.48 3.30 -6.45
N GLY A 74 -5.68 2.25 -6.38
CA GLY A 74 -6.11 0.90 -6.76
C GLY A 74 -6.25 0.75 -8.27
N GLN A 75 -5.45 1.45 -9.06
CA GLN A 75 -5.46 1.34 -10.53
C GLN A 75 -4.53 0.22 -11.00
N ASP A 76 -4.95 -0.57 -11.99
CA ASP A 76 -4.11 -1.59 -12.62
C ASP A 76 -3.00 -0.97 -13.50
N PRO A 77 -1.95 -1.72 -13.90
CA PRO A 77 -0.78 -1.14 -14.58
C PRO A 77 -1.08 -0.61 -15.99
N ASP A 78 -2.19 -1.06 -16.59
CA ASP A 78 -2.71 -0.57 -17.87
C ASP A 78 -3.64 0.64 -17.73
N GLY A 79 -4.08 0.93 -16.51
CA GLY A 79 -5.04 1.98 -16.20
C GLY A 79 -6.48 1.69 -16.64
N LYS A 80 -6.80 0.47 -17.04
CA LYS A 80 -8.09 0.05 -17.59
C LYS A 80 -9.03 -0.53 -16.55
N LYS A 81 -8.51 -1.01 -15.42
CA LYS A 81 -9.28 -1.68 -14.37
C LYS A 81 -8.88 -1.17 -12.99
N GLN A 82 -9.73 -1.49 -12.03
CA GLN A 82 -9.46 -1.31 -10.62
C GLN A 82 -9.02 -2.63 -9.99
N LEU A 83 -8.06 -2.53 -9.07
CA LEU A 83 -7.70 -3.60 -8.16
C LEU A 83 -8.88 -3.92 -7.25
N ASN A 84 -8.87 -5.13 -6.71
CA ASN A 84 -9.89 -5.61 -5.81
C ASN A 84 -10.15 -4.59 -4.67
N ASN A 85 -11.42 -4.35 -4.32
CA ASN A 85 -11.83 -3.37 -3.31
C ASN A 85 -11.28 -3.68 -1.90
N TYR A 86 -10.89 -4.94 -1.64
CA TYR A 86 -10.24 -5.32 -0.39
C TYR A 86 -8.76 -4.92 -0.31
N MET A 87 -8.12 -4.60 -1.44
CA MET A 87 -6.79 -4.01 -1.41
C MET A 87 -6.92 -2.55 -0.95
N PRO A 88 -6.37 -2.17 0.22
CA PRO A 88 -6.55 -0.82 0.74
C PRO A 88 -5.91 0.23 -0.19
N ARG A 89 -6.53 1.39 -0.28
CA ARG A 89 -5.96 2.57 -0.96
C ARG A 89 -5.24 3.40 0.09
N TRP A 90 -3.93 3.47 -0.02
CA TRP A 90 -3.07 4.09 0.97
C TRP A 90 -2.83 5.56 0.65
N ASN A 91 -2.90 6.41 1.67
CA ASN A 91 -2.40 7.78 1.59
C ASN A 91 -0.92 7.79 1.96
N ILE A 92 -0.04 7.58 0.98
CA ILE A 92 1.42 7.48 1.14
C ILE A 92 2.12 8.57 0.33
N GLY A 93 3.15 9.19 0.92
CA GLY A 93 3.98 10.21 0.26
C GLY A 93 4.94 9.61 -0.77
N ASN A 94 5.55 10.47 -1.60
CA ASN A 94 6.48 10.01 -2.63
C ASN A 94 7.77 9.40 -2.04
N GLU A 95 8.25 9.95 -0.93
CA GLU A 95 9.43 9.45 -0.21
C GLU A 95 9.19 8.06 0.40
N ASP A 96 8.11 7.91 1.17
CA ASP A 96 7.71 6.62 1.72
C ASP A 96 7.42 5.57 0.63
N LEU A 97 6.85 5.98 -0.50
CA LEU A 97 6.63 5.08 -1.64
C LEU A 97 7.96 4.62 -2.25
N ALA A 98 8.95 5.51 -2.37
CA ALA A 98 10.27 5.15 -2.87
C ALA A 98 10.96 4.15 -1.92
N ASP A 99 10.86 4.37 -0.61
CA ASP A 99 11.38 3.45 0.41
C ASP A 99 10.65 2.10 0.38
N LEU A 100 9.33 2.10 0.18
CA LEU A 100 8.54 0.88 -0.01
C LEU A 100 9.02 0.10 -1.25
N ILE A 101 9.20 0.76 -2.39
CA ILE A 101 9.72 0.13 -3.60
C ILE A 101 11.13 -0.42 -3.36
N ALA A 102 11.98 0.32 -2.64
CA ALA A 102 13.33 -0.13 -2.27
C ALA A 102 13.27 -1.40 -1.42
N TYR A 103 12.41 -1.44 -0.40
CA TYR A 103 12.18 -2.63 0.41
C TYR A 103 11.64 -3.82 -0.42
N LEU A 104 10.68 -3.60 -1.31
CA LEU A 104 10.13 -4.68 -2.16
C LEU A 104 11.18 -5.27 -3.12
N LYS A 105 12.25 -4.54 -3.43
CA LYS A 105 13.39 -5.05 -4.21
C LYS A 105 14.32 -5.95 -3.39
N THR A 106 14.30 -5.87 -2.06
CA THR A 106 15.15 -6.72 -1.19
C THR A 106 14.50 -8.06 -0.84
N LEU A 107 13.22 -8.25 -1.18
CA LEU A 107 12.49 -9.47 -0.85
C LEU A 107 12.95 -10.67 -1.71
N PRO A 108 12.99 -11.89 -1.14
CA PRO A 108 13.53 -13.10 -1.78
C PRO A 108 12.56 -13.75 -2.77
#